data_AF-A0A2H0LYR1-F1
#
_entry.id   AF-A0A2H0LYR1-F1
#
_cell.length_a   1.000
_cell.length_b   1.000
_cell.length_c   1.000
_cell.angle_alpha   90.00
_cell.angle_beta   90.00
_cell.angle_gamma   90.00
#
_symmetry.space_group_name_H-M   'P 1'
#
loop_
_entity.id
_entity.type
_entity.pdbx_description
1 polymer ?
#
loop_
_entity_poly.entity_id
_entity_poly.type
_entity_poly.pdbx_seq_one_letter_code
_entity_poly.pdbx_strand_id
1 'polypeptide(L)'
;PKNSIELEKRLHVIGRLKYLERLGFIQKAGSITWKVDGTFLKSLRQIQISNDIIKRKANHINNISDKHLPIVRTFLRKGESIAGRVVGFGLHDENYDKRYLILEGIDGKIHYVHPTKKMILHRDSSKIKNNDIIHMEVKSYFKNGKETTYLKFNNWGKLDRIKWNKEITEADHYFITRYLKNLKALDMNLDTRTFGRQYFNMMKQRIVRFRTLGHLDKNLNVKNLIKRRE
;
A
#
# COMPACT_ATOMS: atom_id res chain seq x y z
N PRO A 1 -22.85 48.50 0.65
CA PRO A 1 -21.51 48.85 0.10
C PRO A 1 -20.79 47.60 -0.46
N LYS A 2 -20.46 47.60 -1.76
CA LYS A 2 -19.73 46.53 -2.48
C LYS A 2 -18.34 46.19 -1.87
N ASN A 3 -17.86 46.95 -0.89
CA ASN A 3 -16.50 46.89 -0.33
C ASN A 3 -16.26 45.88 0.82
N SER A 4 -17.27 45.40 1.54
CA SER A 4 -17.04 44.51 2.70
C SER A 4 -16.62 43.10 2.28
N ILE A 5 -17.34 42.52 1.32
CA ILE A 5 -17.05 41.19 0.76
C ILE A 5 -15.69 41.17 0.04
N GLU A 6 -15.33 42.26 -0.64
CA GLU A 6 -14.04 42.36 -1.32
C GLU A 6 -12.88 42.53 -0.34
N LEU A 7 -13.09 43.27 0.76
CA LEU A 7 -12.13 43.38 1.85
C LEU A 7 -11.90 42.04 2.54
N GLU A 8 -12.97 41.28 2.85
CA GLU A 8 -12.86 39.93 3.42
C GLU A 8 -12.10 38.98 2.49
N LYS A 9 -12.41 38.98 1.19
CA LYS A 9 -11.68 38.19 0.19
C LYS A 9 -10.20 38.55 0.16
N ARG A 10 -9.86 39.84 0.19
CA ARG A 10 -8.46 40.31 0.23
C ARG A 10 -7.73 39.87 1.49
N LEU A 11 -8.36 40.01 2.66
CA LEU A 11 -7.77 39.57 3.93
C LEU A 11 -7.54 38.05 3.96
N HIS A 12 -8.47 37.26 3.43
CA HIS A 12 -8.32 35.81 3.30
C HIS A 12 -7.17 35.43 2.35
N VAL A 13 -7.04 36.11 1.21
CA VAL A 13 -5.92 35.91 0.27
C VAL A 13 -4.58 36.26 0.92
N ILE A 14 -4.49 37.39 1.63
CA ILE A 14 -3.26 37.78 2.36
C ILE A 14 -2.92 36.77 3.45
N GLY A 15 -3.91 36.30 4.22
CA GLY A 15 -3.72 35.25 5.23
C GLY A 15 -3.17 33.96 4.61
N ARG A 16 -3.70 33.57 3.45
CA ARG A 16 -3.21 32.40 2.70
C ARG A 16 -1.79 32.62 2.19
N LEU A 17 -1.46 33.77 1.61
CA LEU A 17 -0.10 34.08 1.14
C LEU A 17 0.91 34.05 2.29
N LYS A 18 0.60 34.66 3.45
CA LYS A 18 1.46 34.59 4.65
C LYS A 18 1.67 33.15 5.13
N TYR A 19 0.64 32.32 5.10
CA TYR A 19 0.76 30.90 5.45
C TYR A 19 1.67 30.14 4.49
N LEU A 20 1.57 30.40 3.19
CA LEU A 20 2.41 29.79 2.15
C LEU A 20 3.87 30.28 2.24
N GLU A 21 4.07 31.55 2.58
CA GLU A 21 5.40 32.13 2.83
C GLU A 21 6.09 31.41 4.00
N ARG A 22 5.36 31.17 5.10
CA ARG A 22 5.88 30.40 6.25
C ARG A 22 6.25 28.95 5.89
N LEU A 23 5.60 28.36 4.89
CA LEU A 23 5.93 27.03 4.39
C LEU A 23 7.09 27.02 3.38
N GLY A 24 7.73 28.16 3.12
CA GLY A 24 8.85 28.30 2.20
C GLY A 24 8.45 28.20 0.72
N PHE A 25 7.16 28.31 0.42
CA PHE A 25 6.63 28.07 -0.91
C PHE A 25 6.57 29.30 -1.81
N ILE A 26 6.49 30.46 -1.18
CA ILE A 26 6.49 31.75 -1.84
C ILE A 26 7.42 32.67 -1.04
N GLN A 27 8.04 33.64 -1.70
CA GLN A 27 8.91 34.62 -1.07
C GLN A 27 8.29 35.99 -1.23
N LYS A 28 8.28 36.81 -0.18
CA LYS A 28 7.84 38.20 -0.28
C LYS A 28 8.81 38.98 -1.17
N ALA A 29 8.28 39.58 -2.23
CA ALA A 29 9.04 40.37 -3.22
C ALA A 29 8.81 41.88 -3.07
N GLY A 30 7.88 42.30 -2.19
CA GLY A 30 7.55 43.69 -1.91
C GLY A 30 6.42 43.81 -0.88
N SER A 31 5.92 45.01 -0.65
CA SER A 31 4.96 45.31 0.43
C SER A 31 3.67 44.48 0.35
N ILE A 32 3.21 44.18 -0.87
CA ILE A 32 2.00 43.40 -1.20
C ILE A 32 2.23 42.42 -2.37
N THR A 33 3.49 42.06 -2.63
CA THR A 33 3.86 41.20 -3.77
C THR A 33 4.66 39.99 -3.28
N TRP A 34 4.38 38.82 -3.87
CA TRP A 34 5.07 37.57 -3.58
C TRP A 34 5.54 36.93 -4.88
N LYS A 35 6.74 36.37 -4.86
CA LYS A 35 7.29 35.52 -5.90
C LYS A 35 6.95 34.07 -5.57
N VAL A 36 6.35 33.39 -6.53
CA VAL A 36 5.95 31.98 -6.40
C VAL A 36 6.99 31.10 -7.08
N ASP A 37 7.47 30.07 -6.37
CA ASP A 37 8.33 29.05 -6.99
C ASP A 37 7.52 28.26 -8.04
N GLY A 38 8.11 27.96 -9.20
CA GLY A 38 7.44 27.18 -10.26
C GLY A 38 7.01 25.76 -9.82
N THR A 39 7.60 25.23 -8.76
CA THR A 39 7.25 23.94 -8.15
C THR A 39 6.19 24.04 -7.06
N PHE A 40 5.77 25.25 -6.68
CA PHE A 40 4.85 25.52 -5.58
C PHE A 40 3.56 24.69 -5.63
N LEU A 41 2.87 24.70 -6.78
CA LEU A 41 1.62 23.97 -6.97
C LEU A 41 1.81 22.45 -6.77
N LYS A 42 2.98 21.92 -7.18
CA LYS A 42 3.34 20.52 -6.98
C LYS A 42 3.52 20.22 -5.50
N SER A 43 4.19 21.09 -4.76
CA SER A 43 4.43 20.92 -3.32
C SER A 43 3.15 21.01 -2.50
N LEU A 44 2.28 21.99 -2.78
CA LEU A 44 0.94 22.05 -2.17
C LEU A 44 0.12 20.79 -2.44
N ARG A 45 0.18 20.28 -3.67
CA ARG A 45 -0.50 19.03 -4.01
C ARG A 45 0.04 17.85 -3.20
N GLN A 46 1.34 17.78 -2.92
CA GLN A 46 1.89 16.74 -2.05
C GLN A 46 1.41 16.87 -0.60
N ILE A 47 1.33 18.09 -0.06
CA ILE A 47 0.78 18.33 1.28
C ILE A 47 -0.69 17.92 1.36
N GLN A 48 -1.50 18.31 0.37
CA GLN A 48 -2.90 17.91 0.30
C GLN A 48 -3.04 16.38 0.26
N ILE A 49 -2.28 15.70 -0.61
CA ILE A 49 -2.28 14.24 -0.70
C ILE A 49 -1.87 13.61 0.64
N SER A 50 -0.87 14.17 1.32
CA SER A 50 -0.42 13.66 2.62
C SER A 50 -1.51 13.80 3.69
N ASN A 51 -2.15 14.96 3.77
CA ASN A 51 -3.27 15.20 4.69
C ASN A 51 -4.46 14.25 4.41
N ASP A 52 -4.77 14.00 3.14
CA ASP A 52 -5.84 13.06 2.76
C ASP A 52 -5.50 11.62 3.15
N ILE A 53 -4.23 11.22 3.02
CA ILE A 53 -3.74 9.90 3.45
C ILE A 53 -3.88 9.76 4.98
N ILE A 54 -3.48 10.78 5.75
CA ILE A 54 -3.60 10.79 7.21
C ILE A 54 -5.06 10.66 7.65
N LYS A 55 -5.96 11.46 7.06
CA LYS A 55 -7.41 11.38 7.35
C LYS A 55 -7.97 9.99 7.08
N ARG A 56 -7.61 9.38 5.96
CA ARG A 56 -8.06 8.02 5.61
C ARG A 56 -7.50 6.94 6.54
N LYS A 57 -6.24 7.07 6.96
CA LYS A 57 -5.67 6.19 8.00
C LYS A 57 -6.50 6.29 9.28
N ALA A 58 -6.85 7.49 9.71
CA ALA A 58 -7.65 7.70 10.92
C ALA A 58 -8.99 6.94 10.86
N ASN A 59 -9.66 6.91 9.71
CA ASN A 59 -10.91 6.17 9.53
C ASN A 59 -10.77 4.64 9.68
N HIS A 60 -9.56 4.11 9.51
CA HIS A 60 -9.28 2.68 9.61
C HIS A 60 -8.32 2.33 10.74
N ILE A 61 -8.09 3.25 11.68
CA ILE A 61 -7.05 3.09 12.71
C ILE A 61 -7.31 1.87 13.61
N ASN A 62 -8.58 1.54 13.85
CA ASN A 62 -9.00 0.37 14.64
C ASN A 62 -8.65 -0.97 13.96
N ASN A 63 -8.39 -0.96 12.65
CA ASN A 63 -8.02 -2.17 11.91
C ASN A 63 -6.50 -2.36 11.80
N ILE A 64 -5.70 -1.38 12.22
CA ILE A 64 -4.22 -1.43 12.15
C ILE A 64 -3.69 -2.03 13.46
N SER A 65 -2.77 -2.99 13.36
CA SER A 65 -2.26 -3.68 14.56
C SER A 65 -1.33 -2.79 15.41
N ASP A 66 -0.54 -1.93 14.77
CA ASP A 66 0.24 -0.88 15.44
C ASP A 66 0.03 0.48 14.76
N LYS A 67 -0.58 1.41 15.51
CA LYS A 67 -0.89 2.76 15.04
C LYS A 67 0.35 3.61 14.74
N HIS A 68 1.51 3.26 15.31
CA HIS A 68 2.78 3.97 15.15
C HIS A 68 3.53 3.59 13.87
N LEU A 69 3.04 2.61 13.10
CA LEU A 69 3.68 2.23 11.84
C LEU A 69 3.75 3.41 10.86
N PRO A 70 4.89 3.56 10.16
CA PRO A 70 5.07 4.61 9.16
C PRO A 70 4.12 4.36 7.98
N ILE A 71 3.52 5.44 7.49
CA ILE A 71 2.66 5.40 6.31
C ILE A 71 3.42 5.80 5.06
N VAL A 72 3.31 5.00 4.01
CA VAL A 72 4.01 5.21 2.75
C VAL A 72 3.04 5.17 1.58
N ARG A 73 3.18 6.14 0.68
CA ARG A 73 2.48 6.11 -0.60
C ARG A 73 3.20 5.13 -1.51
N THR A 74 2.52 4.08 -1.92
CA THR A 74 3.15 2.96 -2.64
C THR A 74 2.77 2.98 -4.11
N PHE A 75 3.80 3.01 -4.94
CA PHE A 75 3.72 2.87 -6.39
C PHE A 75 4.62 1.72 -6.79
N LEU A 76 4.00 0.63 -7.25
CA LEU A 76 4.76 -0.53 -7.68
C LEU A 76 5.26 -0.31 -9.12
N ARG A 77 6.55 -0.55 -9.32
CA ARG A 77 7.20 -0.64 -10.64
C ARG A 77 7.26 -2.10 -11.08
N LYS A 78 7.60 -2.32 -12.35
CA LYS A 78 7.81 -3.67 -12.90
C LYS A 78 8.83 -4.44 -12.04
N GLY A 79 8.45 -5.66 -11.62
CA GLY A 79 9.28 -6.51 -10.75
C GLY A 79 9.19 -6.19 -9.26
N GLU A 80 8.48 -5.12 -8.86
CA GLU A 80 8.17 -4.86 -7.47
C GLU A 80 6.87 -5.55 -7.06
N SER A 81 6.85 -6.02 -5.82
CA SER A 81 5.66 -6.59 -5.20
C SER A 81 5.52 -6.19 -3.75
N ILE A 82 4.29 -6.28 -3.27
CA ILE A 82 3.90 -6.01 -1.89
C ILE A 82 2.93 -7.08 -1.43
N ALA A 83 3.11 -7.55 -0.19
CA ALA A 83 2.15 -8.38 0.50
C ALA A 83 1.76 -7.72 1.82
N GLY A 84 0.49 -7.84 2.20
CA GLY A 84 -0.02 -7.19 3.41
C GLY A 84 -1.47 -7.53 3.70
N ARG A 85 -1.90 -7.20 4.91
CA ARG A 85 -3.29 -7.33 5.36
C ARG A 85 -4.08 -6.11 4.95
N VAL A 86 -5.28 -6.33 4.43
CA VAL A 86 -6.22 -5.27 4.06
C VAL A 86 -6.78 -4.62 5.33
N VAL A 87 -6.47 -3.33 5.48
CA VAL A 87 -6.93 -2.49 6.60
C VAL A 87 -8.20 -1.73 6.22
N GLY A 88 -8.28 -1.31 4.95
CA GLY A 88 -9.42 -0.57 4.44
C GLY A 88 -9.38 -0.36 2.93
N PHE A 89 -10.54 -0.11 2.36
CA PHE A 89 -10.76 0.26 0.97
C PHE A 89 -11.74 1.44 0.92
N GLY A 90 -11.63 2.28 -0.10
CA GLY A 90 -12.61 3.35 -0.31
C GLY A 90 -12.54 3.97 -1.70
N LEU A 91 -13.46 4.89 -1.98
CA LEU A 91 -13.51 5.71 -3.20
C LEU A 91 -12.82 7.06 -2.94
N HIS A 92 -12.15 7.61 -3.96
CA HIS A 92 -11.62 8.97 -3.92
C HIS A 92 -12.71 10.02 -4.12
N ASP A 93 -13.70 9.73 -4.97
CA ASP A 93 -14.78 10.64 -5.37
C ASP A 93 -15.88 9.81 -6.07
N GLU A 94 -17.17 10.14 -5.89
CA GLU A 94 -18.30 9.39 -6.49
C GLU A 94 -18.29 9.46 -8.02
N ASN A 95 -17.68 10.51 -8.59
CA ASN A 95 -17.57 10.74 -10.03
C ASN A 95 -16.32 10.11 -10.68
N TYR A 96 -15.38 9.60 -9.88
CA TYR A 96 -14.18 8.95 -10.40
C TYR A 96 -13.96 7.66 -9.63
N ASP A 97 -14.09 6.51 -10.32
CA ASP A 97 -13.80 5.14 -9.83
C ASP A 97 -12.33 4.92 -9.38
N LYS A 98 -11.63 5.98 -9.00
CA LYS A 98 -10.36 6.00 -8.28
C LYS A 98 -10.57 5.42 -6.89
N ARG A 99 -10.35 4.13 -6.75
CA ARG A 99 -10.35 3.46 -5.45
C ARG A 99 -9.04 3.75 -4.71
N TYR A 100 -8.99 3.50 -3.42
CA TYR A 100 -7.74 3.37 -2.69
C TYR A 100 -7.75 2.10 -1.85
N LEU A 101 -6.55 1.62 -1.54
CA LEU A 101 -6.34 0.47 -0.70
C LEU A 101 -5.31 0.81 0.36
N ILE A 102 -5.63 0.51 1.61
CA ILE A 102 -4.71 0.61 2.74
C ILE A 102 -4.33 -0.81 3.14
N LEU A 103 -3.04 -1.10 3.08
CA LEU A 103 -2.47 -2.36 3.54
C LEU A 103 -1.58 -2.13 4.74
N GLU A 104 -1.71 -2.97 5.74
CA GLU A 104 -0.63 -3.17 6.69
C GLU A 104 0.33 -4.21 6.09
N GLY A 105 1.45 -3.70 5.60
CA GLY A 105 2.48 -4.48 4.94
C GLY A 105 3.14 -5.45 5.90
N ILE A 106 3.53 -6.61 5.38
CA ILE A 106 4.36 -7.53 6.15
C ILE A 106 5.73 -6.91 6.49
N ASP A 107 6.16 -5.89 5.76
CA ASP A 107 7.38 -5.10 5.98
C ASP A 107 7.27 -4.05 7.10
N GLY A 108 6.17 -4.03 7.86
CA GLY A 108 5.97 -3.10 8.96
C GLY A 108 5.61 -1.68 8.52
N LYS A 109 5.07 -1.50 7.31
CA LYS A 109 4.62 -0.19 6.83
C LYS A 109 3.12 -0.20 6.55
N ILE A 110 2.47 0.95 6.67
CA ILE A 110 1.12 1.14 6.17
C ILE A 110 1.23 1.65 4.74
N HIS A 111 0.81 0.84 3.77
CA HIS A 111 0.87 1.19 2.37
C HIS A 111 -0.45 1.78 1.90
N TYR A 112 -0.39 3.03 1.45
CA TYR A 112 -1.47 3.66 0.72
C TYR A 112 -1.27 3.46 -0.78
N VAL A 113 -2.12 2.64 -1.40
CA VAL A 113 -2.01 2.24 -2.81
C VAL A 113 -3.12 2.90 -3.61
N HIS A 114 -2.73 3.62 -4.68
CA HIS A 114 -3.66 4.09 -5.70
C HIS A 114 -3.67 3.11 -6.88
N PRO A 115 -4.75 2.36 -7.11
CA PRO A 115 -4.93 1.63 -8.35
C PRO A 115 -5.06 2.61 -9.52
N THR A 116 -4.33 2.35 -10.62
CA THR A 116 -4.46 3.11 -11.87
C THR A 116 -5.69 2.66 -12.66
N LYS A 117 -6.18 3.47 -13.61
CA LYS A 117 -7.36 3.11 -14.44
C LYS A 117 -7.18 1.79 -15.20
N LYS A 118 -5.97 1.47 -15.69
CA LYS A 118 -5.65 0.15 -16.29
C LYS A 118 -5.63 -0.98 -15.25
N MET A 119 -5.35 -0.69 -13.97
CA MET A 119 -5.47 -1.63 -12.85
C MET A 119 -6.93 -1.86 -12.42
N ILE A 120 -7.83 -0.92 -12.73
CA ILE A 120 -9.27 -0.99 -12.46
C ILE A 120 -10.03 -1.72 -13.59
N LEU A 121 -9.59 -1.58 -14.85
CA LEU A 121 -10.20 -2.24 -16.02
C LEU A 121 -10.07 -3.79 -16.03
N HIS A 122 -9.23 -4.37 -15.17
CA HIS A 122 -9.16 -5.82 -14.93
C HIS A 122 -9.91 -6.25 -13.64
N ARG A 123 -10.77 -5.38 -13.07
CA ARG A 123 -11.56 -5.70 -11.86
C ARG A 123 -12.87 -6.39 -12.23
N ASP A 124 -12.82 -7.70 -12.24
CA ASP A 124 -13.99 -8.51 -11.86
C ASP A 124 -13.93 -8.93 -10.38
N SER A 125 -13.33 -8.11 -9.51
CA SER A 125 -12.87 -8.52 -8.18
C SER A 125 -13.70 -7.92 -7.03
N SER A 126 -14.98 -8.24 -6.97
CA SER A 126 -15.86 -8.04 -5.81
C SER A 126 -15.58 -9.05 -4.66
N LYS A 127 -14.30 -9.26 -4.26
CA LYS A 127 -13.92 -10.27 -3.24
C LYS A 127 -12.74 -9.90 -2.30
N ILE A 128 -12.46 -8.62 -2.04
CA ILE A 128 -11.48 -8.24 -1.01
C ILE A 128 -12.23 -7.77 0.23
N LYS A 129 -11.99 -8.43 1.36
CA LYS A 129 -12.55 -8.04 2.66
C LYS A 129 -11.45 -7.49 3.57
N ASN A 130 -11.85 -6.68 4.54
CA ASN A 130 -10.93 -6.30 5.62
C ASN A 130 -10.37 -7.57 6.27
N ASN A 131 -9.10 -7.52 6.66
CA ASN A 131 -8.31 -8.63 7.19
C ASN A 131 -7.92 -9.73 6.21
N ASP A 132 -8.31 -9.66 4.94
CA ASP A 132 -7.71 -10.52 3.92
C ASP A 132 -6.25 -10.16 3.73
N ILE A 133 -5.41 -11.17 3.52
CA ILE A 133 -4.01 -11.00 3.15
C ILE A 133 -3.95 -11.08 1.64
N ILE A 134 -3.31 -10.08 1.06
CA ILE A 134 -3.17 -9.99 -0.39
C ILE A 134 -1.71 -9.87 -0.77
N HIS A 135 -1.42 -10.27 -2.01
CA HIS A 135 -0.17 -10.01 -2.68
C HIS A 135 -0.44 -9.33 -4.02
N MET A 136 0.30 -8.27 -4.27
CA MET A 136 0.21 -7.46 -5.47
C MET A 136 1.59 -7.34 -6.11
N GLU A 137 1.67 -7.60 -7.41
CA GLU A 137 2.92 -7.55 -8.18
C GLU A 137 2.66 -6.93 -9.54
N VAL A 138 3.57 -6.07 -10.02
CA VAL A 138 3.48 -5.57 -11.40
C VAL A 138 4.15 -6.55 -12.35
N LYS A 139 3.33 -7.15 -13.21
CA LYS A 139 3.75 -8.01 -14.32
C LYS A 139 3.69 -7.24 -15.63
N SER A 140 4.28 -7.79 -16.67
CA SER A 140 4.15 -7.26 -18.03
C SER A 140 3.93 -8.39 -19.03
N TYR A 141 3.37 -8.03 -20.16
CA TYR A 141 3.27 -8.88 -21.35
C TYR A 141 3.55 -8.03 -22.59
N PHE A 142 3.98 -8.68 -23.67
CA PHE A 142 4.17 -8.03 -24.96
C PHE A 142 2.93 -8.27 -25.82
N LYS A 143 2.40 -7.20 -26.42
CA LYS A 143 1.31 -7.26 -27.41
C LYS A 143 1.62 -6.29 -28.53
N ASN A 144 1.62 -6.79 -29.77
CA ASN A 144 1.91 -6.00 -30.99
C ASN A 144 3.23 -5.20 -30.88
N GLY A 145 4.31 -5.84 -30.43
CA GLY A 145 5.61 -5.18 -30.23
C GLY A 145 5.68 -4.17 -29.07
N LYS A 146 4.56 -3.94 -28.35
CA LYS A 146 4.50 -3.02 -27.22
C LYS A 146 4.40 -3.76 -25.90
N GLU A 147 5.31 -3.46 -24.97
CA GLU A 147 5.20 -3.94 -23.60
C GLU A 147 4.07 -3.23 -22.86
N THR A 148 3.18 -4.01 -22.24
CA THR A 148 2.11 -3.51 -21.38
C THR A 148 2.26 -4.10 -19.98
N THR A 149 2.31 -3.22 -18.97
CA THR A 149 2.34 -3.62 -17.56
C THR A 149 0.93 -3.72 -16.99
N TYR A 150 0.70 -4.70 -16.11
CA TYR A 150 -0.53 -4.88 -15.35
C TYR A 150 -0.22 -5.26 -13.90
N LEU A 151 -1.14 -4.97 -12.98
CA LEU A 151 -1.03 -5.43 -11.61
C LEU A 151 -1.65 -6.83 -11.49
N LYS A 152 -0.83 -7.83 -11.20
CA LYS A 152 -1.32 -9.14 -10.76
C LYS A 152 -1.69 -9.05 -9.28
N PHE A 153 -2.88 -9.53 -8.95
CA PHE A 153 -3.43 -9.52 -7.61
C PHE A 153 -3.80 -10.95 -7.20
N ASN A 154 -3.34 -11.37 -6.02
CA ASN A 154 -3.69 -12.65 -5.41
C ASN A 154 -4.25 -12.39 -4.00
N ASN A 155 -5.46 -12.89 -3.72
CA ASN A 155 -6.04 -12.88 -2.37
C ASN A 155 -5.77 -14.23 -1.71
N TRP A 156 -4.97 -14.23 -0.64
CA TRP A 156 -4.66 -15.42 0.16
C TRP A 156 -5.67 -15.65 1.29
N GLY A 157 -6.62 -14.73 1.48
CA GLY A 157 -7.65 -14.78 2.51
C GLY A 157 -7.10 -14.45 3.90
N LYS A 158 -7.85 -14.84 4.93
CA LYS A 158 -7.53 -14.52 6.33
C LYS A 158 -6.33 -15.30 6.85
N LEU A 159 -5.57 -14.68 7.76
CA LEU A 159 -4.40 -15.29 8.42
C LEU A 159 -4.70 -16.66 9.03
N ASP A 160 -5.82 -16.82 9.73
CA ASP A 160 -6.20 -18.10 10.34
C ASP A 160 -6.48 -19.20 9.33
N ARG A 161 -7.07 -18.86 8.18
CA ARG A 161 -7.31 -19.83 7.11
C ARG A 161 -5.99 -20.33 6.52
N ILE A 162 -5.04 -19.41 6.32
CA ILE A 162 -3.68 -19.78 5.90
C ILE A 162 -3.06 -20.66 6.96
N LYS A 163 -3.06 -20.27 8.24
CA LYS A 163 -2.46 -21.01 9.37
C LYS A 163 -2.87 -22.49 9.38
N TRP A 164 -4.16 -22.77 9.23
CA TRP A 164 -4.69 -24.13 9.36
C TRP A 164 -4.72 -24.93 8.04
N ASN A 165 -4.40 -24.31 6.90
CA ASN A 165 -4.40 -25.02 5.62
C ASN A 165 -3.36 -26.15 5.63
N LYS A 166 -3.78 -27.36 5.25
CA LYS A 166 -2.93 -28.56 5.20
C LYS A 166 -2.04 -28.60 3.95
N GLU A 167 -2.36 -27.80 2.94
CA GLU A 167 -1.61 -27.71 1.69
C GLU A 167 -0.66 -26.51 1.69
N ILE A 168 0.42 -26.65 0.91
CA ILE A 168 1.32 -25.54 0.60
C ILE A 168 0.59 -24.59 -0.34
N THR A 169 0.48 -23.34 0.08
CA THR A 169 -0.22 -22.28 -0.66
C THR A 169 0.75 -21.35 -1.37
N GLU A 170 0.22 -20.45 -2.20
CA GLU A 170 1.02 -19.37 -2.78
C GLU A 170 1.65 -18.45 -1.72
N ALA A 171 1.01 -18.27 -0.56
CA ALA A 171 1.57 -17.51 0.55
C ALA A 171 2.83 -18.20 1.10
N ASP A 172 2.81 -19.53 1.21
CA ASP A 172 3.97 -20.32 1.64
C ASP A 172 5.10 -20.23 0.60
N HIS A 173 4.78 -20.37 -0.68
CA HIS A 173 5.77 -20.22 -1.75
C HIS A 173 6.39 -18.82 -1.77
N TYR A 174 5.57 -17.77 -1.64
CA TYR A 174 6.04 -16.40 -1.52
C TYR A 174 6.95 -16.23 -0.30
N PHE A 175 6.57 -16.76 0.86
CA PHE A 175 7.35 -16.64 2.08
C PHE A 175 8.72 -17.32 1.96
N ILE A 176 8.75 -18.56 1.45
CA ILE A 176 9.98 -19.32 1.24
C ILE A 176 10.91 -18.57 0.27
N THR A 177 10.39 -18.18 -0.90
CA THR A 177 11.19 -17.54 -1.94
C THR A 177 11.67 -16.16 -1.53
N ARG A 178 10.81 -15.35 -0.88
CA ARG A 178 11.14 -13.97 -0.56
C ARG A 178 11.99 -13.81 0.71
N TYR A 179 11.74 -14.62 1.74
CA TYR A 179 12.39 -14.47 3.04
C TYR A 179 13.42 -15.54 3.35
N LEU A 180 13.10 -16.80 3.11
CA LEU A 180 13.97 -17.90 3.54
C LEU A 180 15.11 -18.15 2.54
N LYS A 181 14.82 -18.08 1.23
CA LYS A 181 15.82 -18.33 0.16
C LYS A 181 16.62 -17.10 -0.23
N ASN A 182 15.99 -15.91 -0.21
CA ASN A 182 16.61 -14.69 -0.75
C ASN A 182 17.33 -13.82 0.28
N LEU A 183 17.41 -14.21 1.57
CA LEU A 183 18.12 -13.52 2.67
C LEU A 183 17.90 -12.00 2.80
N LYS A 184 16.99 -11.39 2.02
CA LYS A 184 16.47 -10.05 2.26
C LYS A 184 15.55 -10.16 3.44
N ALA A 185 16.16 -10.14 4.62
CA ALA A 185 15.47 -10.02 5.90
C ALA A 185 14.42 -8.92 5.73
N LEU A 186 13.14 -9.32 5.83
CA LEU A 186 12.16 -8.44 6.45
C LEU A 186 12.88 -7.88 7.67
N ASP A 187 13.07 -6.57 7.77
CA ASP A 187 13.81 -5.96 8.87
C ASP A 187 13.31 -6.58 10.18
N MET A 188 14.07 -7.51 10.76
CA MET A 188 13.50 -8.47 11.74
C MET A 188 13.20 -7.81 13.07
N ASN A 189 13.48 -6.51 13.16
CA ASN A 189 13.16 -5.61 14.25
C ASN A 189 11.73 -5.05 14.17
N LEU A 190 10.80 -5.81 13.58
CA LEU A 190 9.38 -5.51 13.69
C LEU A 190 8.89 -5.83 15.10
N ASP A 191 8.22 -4.87 15.72
CA ASP A 191 7.55 -5.03 17.00
C ASP A 191 6.55 -6.21 16.92
N THR A 192 6.50 -6.99 18.00
CA THR A 192 5.56 -8.12 18.21
C THR A 192 4.09 -7.80 17.94
N ARG A 193 3.68 -6.55 18.14
CA ARG A 193 2.31 -6.09 17.91
C ARG A 193 1.96 -6.01 16.43
N THR A 194 2.95 -5.83 15.56
CA THR A 194 2.75 -5.62 14.13
C THR A 194 2.20 -6.85 13.41
N PHE A 195 1.38 -6.63 12.39
CA PHE A 195 0.87 -7.71 11.53
C PHE A 195 2.02 -8.44 10.84
N GLY A 196 3.06 -7.73 10.41
CA GLY A 196 4.24 -8.32 9.78
C GLY A 196 4.91 -9.36 10.68
N ARG A 197 5.07 -9.06 11.98
CA ARG A 197 5.62 -10.00 12.95
C ARG A 197 4.70 -11.19 13.22
N GLN A 198 3.39 -10.97 13.31
CA GLN A 198 2.40 -12.05 13.45
C GLN A 198 2.40 -12.99 12.24
N TYR A 199 2.39 -12.43 11.03
CA TYR A 199 2.47 -13.18 9.77
C TYR A 199 3.76 -14.01 9.71
N PHE A 200 4.90 -13.39 10.00
CA PHE A 200 6.20 -14.05 9.97
C PHE A 200 6.28 -15.24 10.95
N ASN A 201 5.82 -15.05 12.19
CA ASN A 201 5.81 -16.12 13.19
C ASN A 201 4.89 -17.28 12.76
N MET A 202 3.72 -16.97 12.23
CA MET A 202 2.77 -17.96 11.71
C MET A 202 3.38 -18.76 10.55
N MET A 203 3.99 -18.07 9.57
CA MET A 203 4.61 -18.73 8.43
C MET A 203 5.79 -19.61 8.86
N LYS A 204 6.62 -19.17 9.81
CA LYS A 204 7.69 -20.02 10.39
C LYS A 204 7.15 -21.33 10.95
N GLN A 205 6.07 -21.28 11.73
CA GLN A 205 5.43 -22.48 12.28
C GLN A 205 4.90 -23.39 11.16
N ARG A 206 4.31 -22.81 10.11
CA ARG A 206 3.85 -23.58 8.94
C ARG A 206 4.99 -24.29 8.22
N ILE A 207 6.12 -23.61 7.99
CA ILE A 207 7.28 -24.22 7.35
C ILE A 207 7.85 -25.38 8.17
N VAL A 208 7.93 -25.24 9.50
CA VAL A 208 8.32 -26.34 10.39
C VAL A 208 7.37 -27.52 10.23
N ARG A 209 6.06 -27.29 10.30
CA ARG A 209 5.04 -28.34 10.10
C ARG A 209 5.20 -29.05 8.75
N PHE A 210 5.40 -28.31 7.66
CA PHE A 210 5.56 -28.90 6.32
C PHE A 210 6.86 -29.68 6.15
N ARG A 211 7.92 -29.33 6.86
CA ARG A 211 9.13 -30.16 6.92
C ARG A 211 8.88 -31.45 7.69
N THR A 212 8.22 -31.38 8.85
CA THR A 212 7.88 -32.56 9.64
C THR A 212 6.97 -33.53 8.89
N LEU A 213 6.02 -33.00 8.11
CA LEU A 213 5.13 -33.81 7.26
C LEU A 213 5.76 -34.28 5.93
N GLY A 214 7.02 -33.95 5.67
CA GLY A 214 7.73 -34.37 4.45
C GLY A 214 7.33 -33.63 3.16
N HIS A 215 6.52 -32.57 3.25
CA HIS A 215 6.12 -31.76 2.09
C HIS A 215 7.27 -30.87 1.58
N LEU A 216 8.21 -30.51 2.45
CA LEU A 216 9.41 -29.72 2.13
C LEU A 216 10.69 -30.51 2.42
N ASP A 217 11.69 -30.40 1.53
CA ASP A 217 13.03 -30.91 1.78
C ASP A 217 13.88 -29.98 2.68
N LYS A 218 15.12 -30.39 2.97
CA LYS A 218 16.06 -29.58 3.78
C LYS A 218 16.41 -28.24 3.10
N ASN A 219 16.26 -28.14 1.77
CA ASN A 219 16.52 -26.97 0.94
C ASN A 219 15.26 -26.13 0.66
N LEU A 220 14.16 -26.41 1.37
CA LEU A 220 12.86 -25.75 1.22
C LEU A 220 12.25 -25.89 -0.19
N ASN A 221 12.57 -26.98 -0.89
CA ASN A 221 11.90 -27.37 -2.13
C ASN A 221 10.66 -28.22 -1.82
N VAL A 222 9.60 -28.01 -2.59
CA VAL A 222 8.36 -28.78 -2.48
C VAL A 222 8.59 -30.16 -3.06
N LYS A 223 8.39 -31.21 -2.26
CA LYS A 223 8.65 -32.60 -2.68
C LYS A 223 7.52 -33.20 -3.52
N ASN A 224 6.28 -32.75 -3.32
CA ASN A 224 5.11 -33.22 -4.05
C ASN A 224 4.33 -32.02 -4.58
N LEU A 225 4.50 -31.69 -5.87
CA LEU A 225 3.50 -30.93 -6.61
C LEU A 225 2.26 -31.83 -6.68
N ILE A 226 1.30 -31.67 -5.76
CA ILE A 226 -0.06 -32.15 -6.06
C ILE A 226 -0.45 -31.39 -7.33
N LYS A 227 -0.58 -32.14 -8.44
CA LYS A 227 -0.96 -31.63 -9.75
C LYS A 227 -2.10 -30.63 -9.56
N ARG A 228 -1.91 -29.39 -10.04
CA ARG A 228 -3.00 -28.43 -10.17
C ARG A 228 -4.16 -29.16 -10.85
N ARG A 229 -5.33 -29.20 -10.20
CA ARG A 229 -6.57 -29.38 -10.94
C ARG A 229 -6.71 -28.11 -11.80
N GLU A 230 -6.59 -28.32 -13.11
CA GLU A 230 -7.03 -27.37 -14.14
C GLU A 230 -8.53 -27.13 -14.02
#